data_AF-A0A0Q6GH55-F1
#
_entry.id   AF-A0A0Q6GH55-F1
#
_cell.length_a   1.000
_cell.length_b   1.000
_cell.length_c   1.000
_cell.angle_alpha   90.00
_cell.angle_beta   90.00
_cell.angle_gamma   90.00
#
_symmetry.space_group_name_H-M   'P 1'
#
loop_
_entity.id
_entity.type
_entity.pdbx_description
1 polymer ?
#
loop_
_entity_poly.entity_id
_entity_poly.type
_entity_poly.pdbx_seq_one_letter_code
_entity_poly.pdbx_strand_id
1 'polypeptide(L)'
;MIDILRLSLPITVWLAGFSAVYALQGLSCSRHWPADLDARQVLLAAYAVAIVLQLIALLAVLYAPSKARFVQTTATVLAATALGAAVWTLMPVLATSVCL
;
A
#
# COMPACT_ATOMS: atom_id res chain seq x y z
N MET A 1 -2.03 24.71 1.67
CA MET A 1 -2.93 23.60 1.29
C MET A 1 -2.15 22.34 0.90
N ILE A 2 -1.07 22.46 0.12
CA ILE A 2 -0.21 21.33 -0.26
C ILE A 2 0.36 20.57 0.94
N ASP A 3 0.61 21.24 2.08
CA ASP A 3 1.14 20.58 3.28
C ASP A 3 0.15 19.58 3.89
N ILE A 4 -1.15 19.84 3.83
CA ILE A 4 -2.18 18.90 4.29
C ILE A 4 -2.18 17.66 3.39
N LEU A 5 -2.12 17.88 2.07
CA LEU A 5 -2.02 16.78 1.11
C LEU A 5 -0.76 15.93 1.34
N ARG A 6 0.39 16.56 1.63
CA ARG A 6 1.64 15.84 1.93
C ARG A 6 1.56 14.97 3.18
N LEU A 7 0.82 15.41 4.18
CA LEU A 7 0.64 14.66 5.43
C LEU A 7 -0.37 13.52 5.27
N SER A 8 -1.46 13.73 4.52
CA SER A 8 -2.51 12.72 4.37
C SER A 8 -2.22 11.69 3.28
N LEU A 9 -1.51 12.06 2.21
CA LEU A 9 -1.27 11.20 1.05
C LEU A 9 -0.60 9.85 1.39
N PRO A 10 0.44 9.78 2.22
CA PRO A 10 1.09 8.49 2.49
C PRO A 10 0.18 7.50 3.22
N ILE A 11 -0.69 7.99 4.11
CA ILE A 11 -1.56 7.12 4.91
C ILE A 11 -2.82 6.71 4.14
N THR A 12 -3.35 7.59 3.27
CA THR A 12 -4.49 7.26 2.43
C THR A 12 -4.13 6.26 1.34
N VAL A 13 -2.94 6.39 0.74
CA VAL A 13 -2.41 5.41 -0.25
C VAL A 13 -2.27 4.04 0.41
N TRP A 14 -1.68 3.98 1.60
CA TRP A 14 -1.58 2.73 2.35
C TRP A 14 -2.96 2.13 2.66
N LEU A 15 -3.90 2.93 3.16
CA LEU A 15 -5.24 2.46 3.52
C LEU A 15 -5.99 1.92 2.29
N ALA A 16 -5.94 2.64 1.16
CA ALA A 16 -6.56 2.21 -0.08
C ALA A 16 -5.93 0.91 -0.63
N GLY A 17 -4.60 0.81 -0.59
CA GLY A 17 -3.87 -0.39 -1.01
C GLY A 17 -4.21 -1.59 -0.13
N PHE A 18 -4.21 -1.41 1.20
CA PHE A 18 -4.60 -2.44 2.16
C PHE A 18 -6.02 -2.94 1.91
N SER A 19 -6.99 -2.03 1.79
CA SER A 19 -8.38 -2.38 1.52
C SER A 19 -8.54 -3.12 0.18
N ALA A 20 -7.86 -2.67 -0.87
CA ALA A 20 -7.93 -3.29 -2.19
C ALA A 20 -7.35 -4.72 -2.18
N VAL A 21 -6.19 -4.94 -1.57
CA VAL A 21 -5.56 -6.27 -1.51
C VAL A 21 -6.41 -7.24 -0.69
N TYR A 22 -6.93 -6.81 0.46
CA TYR A 22 -7.79 -7.67 1.28
C TYR A 22 -9.14 -7.96 0.63
N ALA A 23 -9.73 -6.99 -0.07
CA ALA A 23 -10.95 -7.23 -0.85
C ALA A 23 -10.69 -8.24 -1.98
N LEU A 24 -9.55 -8.12 -2.66
CA LEU A 24 -9.13 -9.06 -3.70
C LEU A 24 -8.88 -10.46 -3.14
N GLN A 25 -8.28 -10.55 -1.96
CA GLN A 25 -8.11 -11.82 -1.24
C GLN A 25 -9.46 -12.46 -0.93
N GLY A 26 -10.42 -11.70 -0.40
CA GLY A 26 -11.78 -12.19 -0.15
C GLY A 26 -12.50 -12.66 -1.42
N LEU A 27 -12.35 -11.92 -2.52
CA LEU A 27 -12.89 -12.30 -3.84
C LEU A 27 -12.26 -13.58 -4.39
N SER A 28 -10.96 -13.79 -4.15
CA SER A 28 -10.23 -14.97 -4.63
C SER A 28 -10.69 -16.28 -4.00
N CYS A 29 -11.30 -16.23 -2.81
CA CYS A 29 -11.93 -17.40 -2.18
C CYS A 29 -13.41 -17.55 -2.51
N SER A 30 -13.97 -16.66 -3.33
CA SER A 30 -15.37 -16.75 -3.74
C SER A 30 -15.55 -17.68 -4.95
N ARG A 31 -16.76 -18.22 -5.11
CA ARG A 31 -17.15 -19.04 -6.26
C ARG A 31 -17.10 -18.32 -7.62
N HIS A 32 -16.98 -16.99 -7.61
CA HIS A 32 -16.97 -16.14 -8.80
C HIS A 32 -15.56 -15.81 -9.29
N TRP A 33 -14.52 -16.39 -8.68
CA TRP A 33 -13.15 -16.18 -9.13
C TRP A 33 -12.92 -16.83 -10.50
N PRO A 34 -12.26 -16.14 -11.46
CA PRO A 34 -11.98 -16.71 -12.78
C PRO A 34 -11.06 -17.93 -12.66
N ALA A 35 -11.46 -19.06 -13.27
CA ALA A 35 -10.67 -20.29 -13.22
C ALA A 35 -9.31 -20.17 -13.95
N ASP A 36 -9.20 -19.25 -14.91
CA ASP A 36 -7.98 -19.02 -15.69
C ASP A 36 -6.93 -18.18 -14.95
N LEU A 37 -7.27 -17.57 -13.80
CA LEU A 37 -6.38 -16.69 -13.05
C LEU A 37 -5.91 -17.35 -11.75
N ASP A 38 -4.59 -17.51 -11.62
CA ASP A 38 -3.99 -17.93 -10.36
C ASP A 38 -4.11 -16.80 -9.32
N ALA A 39 -4.96 -17.03 -8.31
CA ALA A 39 -5.19 -16.11 -7.20
C ALA A 39 -3.89 -15.66 -6.54
N ARG A 40 -2.90 -16.57 -6.41
CA ARG A 40 -1.63 -16.25 -5.78
C ARG A 40 -0.82 -15.25 -6.61
N GLN A 41 -0.77 -15.43 -7.94
CA GLN A 41 -0.06 -14.51 -8.83
C GLN A 41 -0.72 -13.12 -8.85
N VAL A 42 -2.06 -13.09 -8.88
CA VAL A 42 -2.81 -11.82 -8.86
C VAL A 42 -2.60 -11.07 -7.54
N LEU A 43 -2.61 -11.77 -6.41
CA LEU A 43 -2.36 -11.17 -5.10
C LEU A 43 -0.90 -10.72 -4.93
N LEU A 44 0.07 -11.47 -5.48
CA LEU A 44 1.48 -11.06 -5.55
C LEU A 44 1.65 -9.77 -6.36
N ALA A 45 0.98 -9.67 -7.51
CA ALA A 45 0.99 -8.46 -8.33
C ALA A 45 0.35 -7.28 -7.58
N ALA A 46 -0.79 -7.49 -6.93
CA ALA A 46 -1.44 -6.45 -6.13
C ALA A 46 -0.55 -5.96 -4.96
N TYR A 47 0.14 -6.89 -4.29
CA TYR A 47 1.14 -6.57 -3.27
C TYR A 47 2.29 -5.71 -3.82
N ALA A 48 2.87 -6.11 -4.95
CA ALA A 48 3.94 -5.36 -5.60
C ALA A 48 3.49 -3.95 -5.99
N VAL A 49 2.28 -3.81 -6.55
CA VAL A 49 1.69 -2.52 -6.91
C VAL A 49 1.50 -1.64 -5.67
N ALA A 50 0.98 -2.18 -4.56
CA ALA A 50 0.81 -1.43 -3.32
C ALA A 50 2.14 -0.88 -2.77
N ILE A 51 3.21 -1.69 -2.80
CA ILE A 51 4.56 -1.24 -2.39
C ILE A 51 5.07 -0.16 -3.33
N VAL A 52 4.95 -0.34 -4.64
CA VAL A 52 5.41 0.64 -5.63
C VAL A 52 4.70 1.98 -5.45
N LEU A 53 3.37 1.97 -5.23
CA LEU A 53 2.62 3.19 -4.94
C LEU A 53 3.11 3.89 -3.66
N GLN A 54 3.43 3.11 -2.62
CA GLN A 54 3.95 3.66 -1.37
C GLN A 54 5.37 4.23 -1.52
N LEU A 55 6.21 3.59 -2.34
CA LEU A 55 7.53 4.12 -2.72
C LEU A 55 7.40 5.40 -3.52
N ILE A 56 6.47 5.47 -4.47
CA ILE A 56 6.19 6.69 -5.25
C ILE A 56 5.73 7.81 -4.30
N ALA A 57 4.87 7.52 -3.32
CA ALA A 57 4.44 8.50 -2.32
C ALA A 57 5.62 9.04 -1.49
N LEU A 58 6.52 8.16 -1.04
CA LEU A 58 7.74 8.56 -0.32
C LEU A 58 8.66 9.41 -1.21
N LEU A 59 8.92 8.97 -2.44
CA LEU A 59 9.73 9.71 -3.41
C LEU A 59 9.14 11.08 -3.73
N ALA A 60 7.82 11.19 -3.84
CA ALA A 60 7.13 12.47 -4.06
C ALA A 60 7.34 13.45 -2.89
N VAL A 61 7.34 12.94 -1.64
CA VAL A 61 7.64 13.75 -0.44
C VAL A 61 9.11 14.20 -0.40
N LEU A 62 10.04 13.36 -0.89
CA LEU A 62 11.47 13.67 -0.92
C LEU A 62 11.85 14.59 -2.07
N TYR A 63 11.24 14.44 -3.24
CA TYR A 63 11.54 15.21 -4.45
C TYR A 63 11.16 16.69 -4.31
N ALA A 64 10.05 16.97 -3.63
CA ALA A 64 9.59 18.33 -3.39
C ALA A 64 9.52 18.60 -1.87
N PRO A 65 10.63 19.01 -1.23
CA PRO A 65 10.61 19.24 0.22
C PRO A 65 9.77 20.47 0.59
N SER A 66 9.17 20.46 1.80
CA SER A 66 8.53 21.65 2.39
C SER A 66 9.58 22.57 3.02
N LYS A 67 9.36 23.89 2.94
CA LYS A 67 10.21 24.88 3.65
C LYS A 67 10.06 24.75 5.17
N ALA A 68 8.93 24.25 5.65
CA ALA A 68 8.69 23.99 7.07
C ALA A 68 9.30 22.64 7.48
N ARG A 69 10.36 22.69 8.29
CA ARG A 69 11.10 21.50 8.74
C ARG A 69 10.20 20.48 9.45
N PHE A 70 9.25 20.95 10.26
CA PHE A 70 8.28 20.09 10.94
C PHE A 70 7.43 19.29 9.95
N VAL A 71 6.82 19.96 8.96
CA VAL A 71 5.99 19.31 7.94
C VAL A 71 6.79 18.29 7.15
N GLN A 72 8.02 18.63 6.75
CA GLN A 72 8.88 17.71 6.01
C GLN A 72 9.22 16.47 6.82
N THR A 73 9.65 16.62 8.07
CA THR A 73 9.99 15.48 8.93
C THR A 73 8.79 14.60 9.17
N THR A 74 7.63 15.18 9.52
CA THR A 74 6.40 14.42 9.78
C THR A 74 5.92 13.68 8.53
N ALA A 75 5.92 14.33 7.37
CA ALA A 75 5.53 13.67 6.11
C ALA A 75 6.48 12.52 5.74
N THR A 76 7.78 12.69 5.97
CA THR A 76 8.78 11.64 5.68
C THR A 76 8.63 10.45 6.63
N VAL A 77 8.43 10.71 7.93
CA VAL A 77 8.17 9.67 8.93
C VAL A 77 6.87 8.93 8.62
N LEU A 78 5.79 9.64 8.27
CA LEU A 78 4.52 9.04 7.85
C LEU A 78 4.68 8.17 6.61
N ALA A 79 5.42 8.63 5.61
CA ALA A 79 5.65 7.86 4.39
C ALA A 79 6.49 6.59 4.65
N ALA A 80 7.54 6.69 5.47
CA ALA A 80 8.36 5.55 5.86
C ALA A 80 7.59 4.53 6.71
N THR A 81 6.80 4.99 7.68
CA THR A 81 5.96 4.11 8.51
C THR A 81 4.87 3.43 7.69
N ALA A 82 4.22 4.16 6.78
CA ALA A 82 3.23 3.58 5.88
C ALA A 82 3.84 2.56 4.89
N LEU A 83 5.09 2.75 4.45
CA LEU A 83 5.84 1.74 3.69
C LEU A 83 6.13 0.49 4.51
N GLY A 84 6.63 0.66 5.74
CA GLY A 84 6.86 -0.47 6.66
C GLY A 84 5.55 -1.21 6.96
N ALA A 85 4.46 -0.49 7.16
CA ALA A 85 3.13 -1.05 7.36
C ALA A 85 2.65 -1.81 6.12
N ALA A 86 2.83 -1.28 4.90
CA ALA A 86 2.45 -1.98 3.65
C ALA A 86 3.15 -3.34 3.52
N VAL A 87 4.45 -3.38 3.82
CA VAL A 87 5.24 -4.61 3.77
C VAL A 87 4.74 -5.61 4.81
N TRP A 88 4.46 -5.15 6.04
CA TRP A 88 4.03 -6.03 7.12
C TRP A 88 2.59 -6.54 6.96
N THR A 89 1.63 -5.67 6.68
CA THR A 89 0.21 -6.03 6.68
C THR A 89 -0.20 -6.87 5.48
N LEU A 90 0.61 -6.88 4.42
CA LEU A 90 0.38 -7.69 3.23
C LEU A 90 1.24 -8.96 3.22
N MET A 91 2.09 -9.18 4.22
CA MET A 91 2.86 -10.41 4.41
C MET A 91 1.99 -11.69 4.51
N PRO A 92 0.78 -11.69 5.10
CA PRO A 92 -0.08 -12.88 5.16
C PRO A 92 -0.42 -13.44 3.77
N VAL A 93 -0.52 -12.59 2.75
CA VAL A 93 -0.75 -12.98 1.35
C VAL A 93 0.36 -13.90 0.82
N LEU A 94 1.59 -13.72 1.32
CA LEU A 94 2.76 -14.50 0.92
C LEU A 94 2.91 -15.79 1.72
N ALA A 95 2.55 -15.74 3.00
CA ALA A 95 2.87 -16.77 3.98
C ALA A 95 1.74 -17.78 4.24
N THR A 96 0.49 -17.43 3.93
CA THR A 96 -0.67 -18.27 4.23
C THR A 96 -1.33 -18.83 2.98
N SER A 97 -1.91 -20.03 3.10
CA SER A 97 -2.79 -20.59 2.08
C SER A 97 -4.01 -19.69 1.93
N VAL A 98 -4.22 -19.18 0.72
CA VAL A 98 -5.17 -18.10 0.42
C VAL A 98 -6.60 -18.47 0.80
N CYS A 99 -6.96 -19.73 0.59
CA CYS A 99 -8.26 -20.30 0.94
C CYS A 99 -8.02 -21.68 1.60
N LEU A 100 -8.60 -21.87 2.79
CA LEU A 100 -8.63 -23.14 3.53
C LEU A 100 -9.90 -23.93 3.17
#